data_AF-A0A645ISI8-F1
#
_entry.id   AF-A0A645ISI8-F1
#
_cell.length_a   1.000
_cell.length_b   1.000
_cell.length_c   1.000
_cell.angle_alpha   90.00
_cell.angle_beta   90.00
_cell.angle_gamma   90.00
#
_symmetry.space_group_name_H-M   'P 1'
#
loop_
_entity.id
_entity.type
_entity.pdbx_description
1 polymer ?
#
loop_
_entity_poly.entity_id
_entity_poly.type
_entity_poly.pdbx_seq_one_letter_code
_entity_poly.pdbx_strand_id
1 'polypeptide(L)'
;MARQLLGGGAGGTALTEIKDPLSRLVAAGVLLRGGAADPALLQQGVDTASEQGWRRPLMAWLLLQLKAAQQGGDVQQQAQLQRRLKLLETSAPK
;
A
#
# COMPACT_ATOMS: atom_id res chain seq x y z
N MET A 1 6.37 12.00 22.78
CA MET A 1 7.52 12.22 21.88
C MET A 1 8.02 10.90 21.28
N ALA A 2 7.11 10.03 20.78
CA ALA A 2 7.44 8.66 20.31
C ALA A 2 6.86 8.38 18.90
N ARG A 3 6.71 9.42 18.08
CA ARG A 3 6.00 9.36 16.79
C ARG A 3 6.90 9.59 15.57
N GLN A 4 8.20 9.83 15.81
CA GLN A 4 9.19 10.20 14.78
C GLN A 4 10.12 9.05 14.35
N LEU A 5 10.14 7.91 15.05
CA LEU A 5 11.09 6.81 14.74
C LEU A 5 10.60 5.81 13.67
N LEU A 6 9.38 5.96 13.16
CA LEU A 6 8.85 5.10 12.09
C LEU A 6 8.68 5.79 10.73
N GLY A 7 9.01 7.08 10.63
CA GLY A 7 8.96 7.82 9.37
C GLY A 7 10.24 7.58 8.56
N GLY A 8 10.15 6.76 7.51
CA GLY A 8 11.21 6.54 6.53
C GLY A 8 12.24 5.48 6.94
N GLY A 9 11.91 4.19 6.75
CA GLY A 9 12.87 3.07 6.81
C GLY A 9 12.54 2.01 7.86
N ALA A 10 12.45 2.39 9.14
CA ALA A 10 12.33 1.43 10.25
C ALA A 10 10.96 0.73 10.35
N GLY A 11 9.88 1.42 9.97
CA GLY A 11 8.54 0.83 9.97
C GLY A 11 8.36 -0.26 8.91
N GLY A 12 9.05 -0.11 7.78
CA GLY A 12 9.02 -1.10 6.71
C GLY A 12 9.74 -2.40 7.07
N THR A 13 10.90 -2.32 7.73
CA THR A 13 11.62 -3.49 8.21
C THR A 13 10.86 -4.27 9.28
N ALA A 14 10.19 -3.59 10.22
CA ALA A 14 9.37 -4.26 11.24
C ALA A 14 8.17 -5.04 10.64
N LEU A 15 7.60 -4.57 9.54
CA LEU A 15 6.51 -5.27 8.85
C LEU A 15 7.00 -6.56 8.18
N THR A 16 8.23 -6.61 7.67
CA THR A 16 8.79 -7.82 7.06
C THR A 16 9.01 -8.96 8.04
N GLU A 17 9.18 -8.65 9.34
CA GLU A 17 9.31 -9.67 10.40
C GLU A 17 7.98 -10.38 10.71
N ILE A 18 6.84 -9.75 10.38
CA ILE A 18 5.53 -10.38 10.50
C ILE A 18 5.38 -11.42 9.39
N LYS A 19 5.45 -12.71 9.77
CA LYS A 19 5.40 -13.83 8.82
C LYS A 19 4.02 -14.06 8.21
N ASP A 20 2.97 -13.90 9.00
CA ASP A 20 1.60 -14.05 8.51
C ASP A 20 1.22 -12.83 7.63
N PRO A 21 0.91 -13.04 6.33
CA PRO A 21 0.73 -11.95 5.39
C PRO A 21 -0.53 -11.12 5.70
N LEU A 22 -1.56 -11.71 6.30
CA LEU A 22 -2.78 -10.99 6.66
C LEU A 22 -2.49 -10.06 7.84
N SER A 23 -1.80 -10.58 8.85
CA SER A 23 -1.35 -9.83 10.02
C SER A 23 -0.41 -8.69 9.61
N ARG A 24 0.49 -8.92 8.64
CA ARG A 24 1.33 -7.88 8.05
C ARG A 24 0.50 -6.78 7.40
N LEU A 25 -0.50 -7.15 6.62
CA LEU A 25 -1.40 -6.20 5.93
C LEU A 25 -2.22 -5.38 6.93
N VAL A 26 -2.72 -6.00 7.99
CA VAL A 26 -3.43 -5.32 9.09
C VAL A 26 -2.49 -4.36 9.82
N ALA A 27 -1.27 -4.80 10.16
CA ALA A 27 -0.28 -3.95 10.81
C ALA A 27 0.09 -2.74 9.94
N ALA A 28 0.26 -2.93 8.64
CA ALA A 28 0.47 -1.84 7.69
C ALA A 28 -0.70 -0.84 7.68
N GLY A 29 -1.95 -1.34 7.73
CA GLY A 29 -3.15 -0.50 7.84
C GLY A 29 -3.23 0.28 9.16
N VAL A 30 -2.81 -0.33 10.28
CA VAL A 30 -2.74 0.35 11.58
C VAL A 30 -1.69 1.47 11.57
N LEU A 31 -0.51 1.20 11.01
CA LEU A 31 0.54 2.22 10.85
C LEU A 31 0.08 3.37 9.95
N LEU A 32 -0.62 3.06 8.85
CA LEU A 32 -1.19 4.06 7.95
C LEU A 32 -2.20 4.97 8.66
N ARG A 33 -3.04 4.43 9.56
CA ARG A 33 -3.97 5.23 10.37
C ARG A 33 -3.23 6.16 11.35
N GLY A 34 -2.04 5.76 11.79
CA GLY A 34 -1.21 6.50 12.74
C GLY A 34 -0.40 7.67 12.17
N GLY A 35 -0.27 7.77 10.83
CA GLY A 35 0.58 8.75 10.14
C GLY A 35 0.09 9.12 8.74
N ALA A 36 0.90 9.90 8.02
CA ALA A 36 0.64 10.20 6.61
C ALA A 36 0.90 8.95 5.73
N ALA A 37 0.43 9.01 4.49
CA ALA A 37 0.62 8.00 3.47
C ALA A 37 2.11 7.90 3.05
N ASP A 38 2.93 7.26 3.89
CA ASP A 38 4.32 6.96 3.60
C ASP A 38 4.41 6.07 2.34
N PRO A 39 5.16 6.49 1.29
CA PRO A 39 5.22 5.74 0.04
C PRO A 39 5.74 4.30 0.18
N ALA A 40 6.70 4.06 1.09
CA ALA A 40 7.25 2.73 1.32
C ALA A 40 6.22 1.83 2.01
N LEU A 41 5.49 2.35 2.99
CA LEU A 41 4.39 1.63 3.65
C LEU A 41 3.29 1.24 2.65
N LEU A 42 2.90 2.17 1.78
CA LEU A 42 1.90 1.90 0.74
C LEU A 42 2.38 0.84 -0.27
N GLN A 43 3.67 0.85 -0.61
CA GLN A 43 4.26 -0.13 -1.50
C GLN A 43 4.26 -1.53 -0.87
N GLN A 44 4.60 -1.64 0.42
CA GLN A 44 4.54 -2.92 1.13
C GLN A 44 3.14 -3.53 1.21
N GLY A 45 2.11 -2.70 1.37
CA GLY A 45 0.72 -3.16 1.31
C GLY A 45 0.34 -3.72 -0.07
N VAL A 46 0.81 -3.08 -1.15
CA VAL A 46 0.66 -3.58 -2.51
C VAL A 46 1.40 -4.89 -2.71
N ASP A 47 2.68 -4.97 -2.31
CA ASP A 47 3.50 -6.16 -2.50
C ASP A 47 2.92 -7.35 -1.73
N THR A 48 2.56 -7.16 -0.45
CA THR A 48 1.93 -8.20 0.38
C THR A 48 0.63 -8.71 -0.24
N ALA A 49 -0.26 -7.82 -0.70
CA ALA A 49 -1.51 -8.23 -1.32
C ALA A 49 -1.30 -8.90 -2.69
N SER A 50 -0.32 -8.45 -3.46
CA SER A 50 0.02 -9.00 -4.79
C SER A 50 0.62 -10.40 -4.68
N GLU A 51 1.55 -10.62 -3.76
CA GLU A 51 2.17 -11.93 -3.50
C GLU A 51 1.15 -13.00 -3.12
N GLN A 52 0.08 -12.60 -2.43
CA GLN A 52 -1.00 -13.52 -2.02
C GLN A 52 -2.13 -13.64 -3.05
N GLY A 53 -2.08 -12.88 -4.16
CA GLY A 53 -3.17 -12.83 -5.13
C GLY A 53 -4.46 -12.19 -4.58
N TRP A 54 -4.37 -11.40 -3.51
CA TRP A 54 -5.52 -10.80 -2.85
C TRP A 54 -6.00 -9.55 -3.56
N ARG A 55 -6.91 -9.77 -4.51
CA ARG A 55 -7.45 -8.73 -5.38
C ARG A 55 -8.11 -7.54 -4.65
N ARG A 56 -9.00 -7.80 -3.69
CA ARG A 56 -9.73 -6.72 -2.98
C ARG A 56 -8.79 -5.84 -2.15
N PRO A 57 -7.90 -6.39 -1.31
CA PRO A 57 -6.87 -5.62 -0.65
C PRO A 57 -5.94 -4.89 -1.63
N LEU A 58 -5.49 -5.57 -2.70
CA LEU A 58 -4.60 -4.97 -3.70
C LEU A 58 -5.20 -3.72 -4.35
N MET A 59 -6.48 -3.76 -4.73
CA MET A 59 -7.19 -2.59 -5.25
C MET A 59 -7.24 -1.45 -4.21
N ALA A 60 -7.55 -1.76 -2.95
CA ALA A 60 -7.59 -0.75 -1.90
C ALA A 60 -6.24 -0.06 -1.70
N TRP A 61 -5.14 -0.82 -1.69
CA TRP A 61 -3.79 -0.27 -1.58
C TRP A 61 -3.37 0.56 -2.80
N LEU A 62 -3.74 0.14 -4.02
CA LEU A 62 -3.50 0.94 -5.23
C LEU A 62 -4.29 2.25 -5.25
N LEU A 63 -5.53 2.25 -4.73
CA LEU A 63 -6.32 3.48 -4.57
C LEU A 63 -5.69 4.45 -3.56
N LEU A 64 -5.08 3.93 -2.48
CA LEU A 64 -4.34 4.75 -1.52
C LEU A 64 -3.07 5.35 -2.15
N GLN A 65 -2.31 4.59 -2.95
CA GLN A 65 -1.18 5.13 -3.72
C GLN A 65 -1.64 6.21 -4.71
N LEU A 66 -2.79 6.00 -5.38
CA LEU A 66 -3.32 6.97 -6.33
C LEU A 66 -3.67 8.29 -5.62
N LYS A 67 -4.30 8.20 -4.44
CA LYS A 67 -4.60 9.37 -3.61
C LYS A 67 -3.34 10.11 -3.18
N ALA A 68 -2.28 9.40 -2.80
CA ALA A 68 -1.00 10.00 -2.45
C ALA A 68 -0.34 10.71 -3.66
N ALA A 69 -0.34 10.07 -4.83
CA ALA A 69 0.20 10.65 -6.07
C ALA A 69 -0.60 11.88 -6.53
N GLN A 70 -1.92 11.89 -6.33
CA GLN A 70 -2.77 13.08 -6.56
C GLN A 70 -2.41 14.24 -5.64
N GLN A 71 -2.18 13.95 -4.36
CA GLN A 71 -1.76 14.97 -3.38
C GLN A 71 -0.36 15.52 -3.67
N GLY A 72 0.55 14.68 -4.18
CA GLY A 72 1.89 15.07 -4.60
C GLY A 72 1.98 15.69 -5.99
N GLY A 73 0.90 15.69 -6.78
CA GLY A 73 0.89 16.21 -8.15
C GLY A 73 1.63 15.34 -9.18
N ASP A 74 1.97 14.08 -8.86
CA ASP A 74 2.69 13.19 -9.78
C ASP A 74 1.72 12.57 -10.80
N VAL A 75 1.53 13.26 -11.93
CA VAL A 75 0.60 12.85 -13.00
C VAL A 75 1.05 11.55 -13.67
N GLN A 76 2.36 11.27 -13.74
CA GLN A 76 2.87 10.04 -14.36
C GLN A 76 2.55 8.83 -13.50
N GLN A 77 2.79 8.93 -12.20
CA GLN A 77 2.46 7.89 -11.24
C GLN A 77 0.95 7.65 -11.17
N GLN A 78 0.13 8.72 -11.20
CA GLN A 78 -1.33 8.60 -11.27
C GLN A 78 -1.78 7.78 -12.49
N ALA A 79 -1.28 8.09 -13.68
CA ALA A 79 -1.64 7.38 -14.91
C ALA A 79 -1.21 5.89 -14.86
N GLN A 80 -0.06 5.60 -14.28
CA GLN A 80 0.38 4.21 -14.08
C GLN A 80 -0.54 3.44 -13.13
N LEU A 81 -0.91 4.04 -12.00
CA LEU A 81 -1.78 3.41 -10.99
C LEU A 81 -3.20 3.18 -11.52
N GLN A 82 -3.76 4.13 -12.27
CA GLN A 82 -5.06 3.97 -12.92
C GLN A 82 -5.08 2.81 -13.92
N ARG A 83 -4.01 2.62 -14.70
CA ARG A 83 -3.88 1.45 -15.60
C ARG A 83 -3.88 0.14 -14.83
N ARG A 84 -3.13 0.06 -13.72
CA ARG A 84 -3.09 -1.15 -12.89
C ARG A 84 -4.45 -1.46 -12.26
N LEU A 85 -5.17 -0.45 -11.78
CA LEU A 85 -6.53 -0.61 -11.25
C LEU A 85 -7.49 -1.15 -12.32
N LYS A 86 -7.48 -0.56 -13.53
CA LYS A 86 -8.31 -1.03 -14.64
C LYS A 86 -8.01 -2.48 -15.04
N LEU A 87 -6.73 -2.85 -15.05
CA LEU A 87 -6.32 -4.24 -15.32
C LEU A 87 -6.87 -5.17 -14.26
N LEU A 88 -6.74 -4.81 -12.98
CA LEU A 88 -7.34 -5.58 -11.91
C LEU A 88 -8.83 -5.70 -12.15
N GLU A 89 -9.60 -4.61 -12.21
CA GLU A 89 -11.06 -4.62 -12.47
C GLU A 89 -11.48 -5.58 -13.58
N THR A 90 -10.75 -5.60 -14.69
CA THR A 90 -11.04 -6.46 -15.85
C THR A 90 -10.70 -7.93 -15.62
N SER A 91 -9.68 -8.26 -14.83
CA SER A 91 -9.24 -9.64 -14.56
C SER A 91 -10.13 -10.43 -13.58
N ALA A 92 -11.31 -9.94 -13.19
CA ALA A 92 -12.23 -10.74 -12.37
C ALA A 92 -12.91 -11.78 -13.27
N PRO A 93 -12.97 -13.07 -12.88
CA PRO A 93 -13.86 -14.00 -13.54
C PRO A 93 -15.32 -13.52 -13.37
N LYS A 94 -16.09 -13.65 -14.45
CA LYS A 94 -17.54 -13.42 -14.48
C LYS A 94 -18.27 -14.48 -13.66
#